data_AF-A0A136PX22-F1
#
_entry.id   AF-A0A136PX22-F1
#
_cell.length_a   1.000
_cell.length_b   1.000
_cell.length_c   1.000
_cell.angle_alpha   90.00
_cell.angle_beta   90.00
_cell.angle_gamma   90.00
#
_symmetry.space_group_name_H-M   'P 1'
#
loop_
_entity.id
_entity.type
_entity.pdbx_description
1 polymer ?
#
loop_
_entity_poly.entity_id
_entity_poly.type
_entity_poly.pdbx_seq_one_letter_code
_entity_poly.pdbx_strand_id
1 'polypeptide(L)'
;MLFLLPILLTGILFGLAMDYEVFLVTRMREAYVHGAPARQAVVDGFTHSARVVAAAALIMVGVFAGFTLTDDIILKTIGFALAVGVLVDAFLVRMLVVPAVMLILGRRIWWMPRWMEKVVPSLDVEGEALAQRLPAMAPTSS
;
A
#
# COMPACT_ATOMS: atom_id res chain seq x y z
N MET A 1 21.31 12.06 23.39
CA MET A 1 20.50 10.86 23.02
C MET A 1 19.00 11.09 23.10
N LEU A 2 18.47 11.76 24.13
CA LEU A 2 17.01 11.93 24.33
C LEU A 2 16.25 12.57 23.14
N PHE A 3 16.87 13.50 22.40
CA PHE A 3 16.24 14.15 21.23
C PHE A 3 16.29 13.33 19.94
N LEU A 4 17.22 12.38 19.82
CA LEU A 4 17.34 11.52 18.63
C LEU A 4 16.25 10.45 18.62
N LEU A 5 15.85 10.00 19.81
CA LEU A 5 14.87 8.95 20.04
C LEU A 5 13.53 9.23 19.34
N PRO A 6 12.84 10.37 19.56
CA PRO A 6 11.57 10.67 18.90
C PRO A 6 11.72 10.86 17.39
N ILE A 7 12.82 11.47 16.94
CA ILE A 7 13.07 11.73 15.51
C ILE A 7 13.28 10.41 14.76
N LEU A 8 14.09 9.51 15.32
CA LEU A 8 14.33 8.18 14.77
C LEU A 8 13.04 7.35 14.74
N LEU A 9 12.28 7.36 15.85
CA LEU A 9 11.04 6.60 15.99
C LEU A 9 9.97 7.11 15.00
N THR A 10 9.86 8.43 14.83
CA THR A 10 8.98 9.05 13.84
C THR A 10 9.41 8.71 12.41
N GLY A 11 10.71 8.81 12.11
CA GLY A 11 11.23 8.47 10.78
C GLY A 11 11.02 7.00 10.41
N ILE A 12 11.24 6.09 11.36
CA ILE A 12 11.02 4.64 11.18
C ILE A 12 9.52 4.35 11.00
N LEU A 13 8.65 4.89 11.86
CA LEU A 13 7.19 4.72 11.74
C LEU A 13 6.68 5.26 10.40
N PHE A 14 7.14 6.45 10.00
CA PHE A 14 6.72 7.09 8.76
C PHE A 14 7.18 6.30 7.52
N GLY A 15 8.43 5.83 7.51
CA GLY A 15 8.94 4.96 6.45
C GLY A 15 8.15 3.66 6.34
N LEU A 16 7.93 2.99 7.47
CA LEU A 16 7.12 1.76 7.52
C LEU A 16 5.68 1.97 7.05
N ALA A 17 5.06 3.09 7.40
CA ALA A 17 3.70 3.40 6.95
C ALA A 17 3.62 3.66 5.44
N MET A 18 4.61 4.33 4.85
CA MET A 18 4.63 4.67 3.41
C MET A 18 4.67 3.42 2.51
N ASP A 19 5.53 2.45 2.82
CA ASP A 19 5.70 1.22 2.01
C ASP A 19 4.37 0.47 1.82
N TYR A 20 3.55 0.60 2.84
CA TYR A 20 2.29 -0.04 3.01
C TYR A 20 1.16 0.70 2.32
N GLU A 21 1.00 2.00 2.58
CA GLU A 21 -0.03 2.82 1.93
C GLU A 21 0.12 2.81 0.41
N VAL A 22 1.36 2.92 -0.09
CA VAL A 22 1.63 2.90 -1.53
C VAL A 22 1.19 1.58 -2.14
N PHE A 23 1.48 0.44 -1.50
CA PHE A 23 1.05 -0.87 -2.00
C PHE A 23 -0.47 -1.02 -2.06
N LEU A 24 -1.18 -0.57 -1.01
CA LEU A 24 -2.64 -0.65 -0.92
C LEU A 24 -3.32 0.24 -1.98
N VAL A 25 -2.87 1.49 -2.10
CA VAL A 25 -3.41 2.46 -3.07
C VAL A 25 -3.14 2.01 -4.50
N THR A 26 -1.96 1.44 -4.77
CA THR A 26 -1.61 0.93 -6.10
C THR A 26 -2.53 -0.22 -6.50
N ARG A 27 -2.78 -1.18 -5.60
CA ARG A 27 -3.73 -2.28 -5.83
C ARG A 27 -5.15 -1.80 -6.10
N MET A 28 -5.62 -0.82 -5.32
CA MET A 28 -6.94 -0.20 -5.53
C MET A 28 -7.01 0.54 -6.86
N ARG A 29 -5.90 1.14 -7.32
CA ARG A 29 -5.77 1.79 -8.63
C ARG A 29 -5.79 0.82 -9.78
N GLU A 30 -5.07 -0.28 -9.67
CA GLU A 30 -5.12 -1.38 -10.64
C GLU A 30 -6.57 -1.85 -10.83
N ALA A 31 -7.29 -2.15 -9.73
CA ALA A 31 -8.68 -2.59 -9.78
C ALA A 31 -9.64 -1.57 -10.44
N TYR A 32 -9.42 -0.26 -10.20
CA TYR A 32 -10.22 0.79 -10.83
C TYR A 32 -9.93 0.97 -12.33
N VAL A 33 -8.66 0.88 -12.74
CA VAL A 33 -8.25 1.01 -14.14
C VAL A 33 -8.77 -0.15 -15.00
N HIS A 34 -8.92 -1.35 -14.43
CA HIS A 34 -9.48 -2.53 -15.11
C HIS A 34 -11.02 -2.54 -15.22
N GLY A 35 -11.68 -1.40 -14.96
CA GLY A 35 -13.10 -1.20 -15.30
C GLY A 35 -14.12 -1.51 -14.19
N ALA A 36 -13.69 -1.78 -12.96
CA ALA A 36 -14.62 -1.95 -11.85
C ALA A 36 -15.22 -0.59 -11.41
N PRO A 37 -16.54 -0.49 -11.14
CA PRO A 37 -17.12 0.74 -10.62
C PRO A 37 -16.47 1.09 -9.28
N ALA A 38 -16.17 2.37 -9.06
CA ALA A 38 -15.31 2.86 -7.96
C ALA A 38 -15.61 2.23 -6.57
N ARG A 39 -16.88 1.95 -6.27
CA ARG A 39 -17.28 1.32 -5.01
C ARG A 39 -16.93 -0.17 -4.94
N GLN A 40 -17.08 -0.93 -6.02
CA GLN A 40 -16.65 -2.33 -6.09
C GLN A 40 -15.14 -2.45 -6.12
N ALA A 41 -14.44 -1.57 -6.86
CA ALA A 41 -12.98 -1.54 -6.87
C ALA A 41 -12.38 -1.35 -5.46
N VAL A 42 -12.98 -0.50 -4.63
CA VAL A 42 -12.54 -0.31 -3.24
C VAL A 42 -12.85 -1.53 -2.38
N VAL A 43 -14.01 -2.17 -2.54
CA VAL A 43 -14.39 -3.37 -1.74
C VAL A 43 -13.53 -4.58 -2.11
N ASP A 44 -13.33 -4.84 -3.41
CA ASP A 44 -12.54 -5.96 -3.90
C ASP A 44 -11.04 -5.73 -3.62
N GLY A 45 -10.55 -4.51 -3.83
CA GLY A 45 -9.19 -4.11 -3.45
C GLY A 45 -8.95 -4.23 -1.95
N PHE A 46 -9.91 -3.80 -1.13
CA PHE A 46 -9.81 -3.89 0.33
C PHE A 46 -9.78 -5.33 0.83
N THR A 47 -10.70 -6.19 0.37
CA THR A 47 -10.78 -7.58 0.84
C THR A 47 -9.52 -8.38 0.51
N HIS A 48 -8.92 -8.15 -0.66
CA HIS A 48 -7.68 -8.83 -1.03
C HIS A 48 -6.47 -8.28 -0.27
N SER A 49 -6.37 -6.97 -0.11
CA SER A 49 -5.25 -6.35 0.60
C SER A 49 -5.32 -6.52 2.12
N ALA A 50 -6.51 -6.62 2.72
CA ALA A 50 -6.68 -6.75 4.17
C ALA A 50 -5.95 -7.97 4.75
N ARG A 51 -5.94 -9.11 4.04
CA ARG A 51 -5.23 -10.32 4.49
C ARG A 51 -3.71 -10.13 4.47
N VAL A 52 -3.18 -9.53 3.41
CA VAL A 52 -1.74 -9.24 3.26
C VAL A 52 -1.28 -8.25 4.33
N VAL A 53 -2.07 -7.20 4.56
CA VAL A 53 -1.84 -6.21 5.60
C VAL A 53 -1.81 -6.85 6.99
N ALA A 54 -2.82 -7.67 7.31
CA ALA A 54 -2.91 -8.32 8.61
C ALA A 54 -1.70 -9.23 8.87
N ALA A 55 -1.26 -10.00 7.87
CA ALA A 55 -0.07 -10.84 7.97
C ALA A 55 1.20 -10.00 8.22
N ALA A 56 1.39 -8.91 7.47
CA ALA A 56 2.53 -8.01 7.65
C ALA A 56 2.53 -7.35 9.03
N ALA A 57 1.37 -6.84 9.48
CA ALA A 57 1.22 -6.23 10.79
C ALA A 57 1.57 -7.21 11.92
N LEU A 58 1.16 -8.48 11.78
CA LEU A 58 1.44 -9.52 12.77
C LEU A 58 2.94 -9.82 12.88
N ILE A 59 3.66 -9.87 11.75
CA ILE A 59 5.11 -10.04 11.73
C ILE A 59 5.81 -8.82 12.39
N MET A 60 5.41 -7.60 12.03
CA MET A 60 6.01 -6.37 12.58
C MET A 60 5.81 -6.25 14.10
N VAL A 61 4.59 -6.53 14.58
CA VAL A 61 4.29 -6.57 16.01
C VAL A 61 5.14 -7.65 16.69
N GLY A 62 5.31 -8.83 16.08
CA GLY A 62 6.18 -9.89 16.59
C GLY A 62 7.64 -9.46 16.74
N VAL A 63 8.20 -8.79 15.73
CA VAL A 63 9.58 -8.28 15.76
C VAL A 63 9.77 -7.25 16.87
N PHE A 64 8.86 -6.28 16.99
CA PHE A 64 8.96 -5.23 18.01
C PHE A 64 8.62 -5.72 19.43
N ALA A 65 7.70 -6.67 19.55
CA ALA A 65 7.45 -7.38 20.80
C ALA A 65 8.71 -8.14 21.26
N GLY A 66 9.50 -8.67 20.32
CA GLY A 66 10.81 -9.27 20.61
C GLY A 66 11.76 -8.32 21.34
N PHE A 67 11.75 -7.03 21.02
CA PHE A 67 12.57 -6.02 21.71
C PHE A 67 12.13 -5.76 23.16
N THR A 68 10.91 -6.14 23.54
CA THR A 68 10.43 -6.01 24.93
C THR A 68 11.02 -7.04 25.88
N LEU A 69 11.63 -8.10 25.34
CA LEU A 69 12.32 -9.16 26.08
C LEU A 69 13.77 -8.81 26.45
N THR A 70 14.29 -7.69 25.93
CA THR A 70 15.65 -7.22 26.22
C THR A 70 15.71 -6.56 27.60
N ASP A 71 16.82 -6.73 28.32
CA ASP A 71 17.05 -6.15 29.65
C ASP A 71 17.28 -4.62 29.63
N ASP A 72 17.57 -4.06 28.46
CA ASP A 72 17.76 -2.62 28.26
C ASP A 72 16.40 -1.88 28.23
N ILE A 73 16.18 -1.04 29.24
CA ILE A 73 14.98 -0.21 29.43
C ILE A 73 14.69 0.68 28.21
N ILE A 74 15.73 1.18 27.54
CA ILE A 74 15.59 2.04 26.37
C ILE A 74 15.01 1.24 25.20
N LEU A 75 15.61 0.08 24.89
CA LEU A 75 15.13 -0.80 23.82
C LEU A 75 13.72 -1.31 24.11
N LYS A 76 13.42 -1.65 25.36
CA LYS A 76 12.09 -2.10 25.79
C LYS A 76 11.01 -1.04 25.56
N THR A 77 11.32 0.22 25.89
CA THR A 77 10.39 1.35 25.70
C THR A 77 10.16 1.65 24.22
N ILE A 78 11.22 1.65 23.41
CA ILE A 78 11.14 1.84 21.95
C ILE A 78 10.35 0.71 21.30
N GLY A 79 10.67 -0.54 21.63
CA GLY A 79 10.00 -1.72 21.09
C GLY A 79 8.51 -1.72 21.39
N PHE A 80 8.14 -1.38 22.64
CA PHE A 80 6.73 -1.25 23.00
C PHE A 80 6.03 -0.11 22.24
N ALA A 81 6.64 1.07 22.16
CA ALA A 81 6.09 2.20 21.43
C ALA A 81 5.92 1.91 19.92
N LEU A 82 6.89 1.24 19.30
CA LEU A 82 6.82 0.83 17.89
C LEU A 82 5.76 -0.26 17.66
N ALA A 83 5.67 -1.26 18.55
CA ALA A 83 4.67 -2.31 18.44
C ALA A 83 3.25 -1.74 18.51
N VAL A 84 2.98 -0.87 19.48
CA VAL A 84 1.68 -0.19 19.62
C VAL A 84 1.43 0.76 18.44
N GLY A 85 2.44 1.53 18.04
CA GLY A 85 2.32 2.47 16.91
C GLY A 85 1.96 1.78 15.60
N VAL A 86 2.64 0.68 15.26
CA VAL A 86 2.35 -0.10 14.05
C VAL A 86 1.01 -0.81 14.15
N LEU A 87 0.64 -1.33 15.33
CA LEU A 87 -0.68 -1.93 15.52
C LEU A 87 -1.79 -0.89 15.26
N VAL A 88 -1.68 0.30 15.85
CA VAL A 88 -2.65 1.37 15.63
C VAL A 88 -2.67 1.80 14.17
N ASP A 89 -1.52 1.97 13.52
CA ASP A 89 -1.47 2.33 12.09
C ASP A 89 -2.14 1.27 11.20
N ALA A 90 -1.77 0.00 11.37
CA ALA A 90 -2.27 -1.10 10.55
C ALA A 90 -3.79 -1.27 10.64
N PHE A 91 -4.38 -1.07 11.82
CA PHE A 91 -5.82 -1.21 12.03
C PHE A 91 -6.58 0.11 11.85
N LEU A 92 -6.14 1.17 12.52
CA LEU A 92 -6.85 2.45 12.52
C LEU A 92 -6.67 3.19 11.19
N VAL A 93 -5.43 3.34 10.71
CA VAL A 93 -5.19 4.07 9.47
C VAL A 93 -5.57 3.20 8.28
N ARG A 94 -4.99 2.00 8.20
CA ARG A 94 -5.11 1.13 7.03
C ARG A 94 -6.48 0.47 6.87
N MET A 95 -7.04 -0.12 7.93
CA MET A 95 -8.31 -0.86 7.81
C MET A 95 -9.54 0.05 7.90
N LEU A 96 -9.42 1.23 8.51
CA LEU A 96 -10.54 2.13 8.73
C LEU A 96 -10.41 3.43 7.94
N VAL A 97 -9.37 4.23 8.16
CA VAL A 97 -9.27 5.58 7.57
C VAL A 97 -9.09 5.53 6.06
N VAL A 98 -8.14 4.75 5.53
CA VAL A 98 -7.85 4.68 4.09
C VAL A 98 -9.10 4.28 3.26
N PRO A 99 -9.78 3.15 3.54
CA PRO A 99 -10.96 2.77 2.77
C PRO A 99 -12.13 3.75 2.97
N ALA A 100 -12.31 4.30 4.18
CA ALA A 100 -13.36 5.28 4.43
C ALA A 100 -13.15 6.57 3.62
N VAL A 101 -11.91 7.10 3.60
CA VAL A 101 -11.55 8.27 2.80
C VAL A 101 -11.73 7.97 1.32
N MET A 102 -11.31 6.79 0.85
CA MET A 102 -11.53 6.36 -0.54
C MET A 102 -13.01 6.28 -0.93
N LEU A 103 -13.85 5.75 -0.04
CA LEU A 103 -15.30 5.68 -0.26
C LEU A 103 -15.96 7.08 -0.27
N ILE A 104 -15.55 7.97 0.64
CA ILE A 104 -16.10 9.33 0.76
C ILE A 104 -15.68 10.20 -0.43
N LEU A 105 -14.40 10.18 -0.81
CA LEU A 105 -13.92 10.95 -1.96
C LEU A 105 -14.35 10.31 -3.30
N GLY A 106 -14.61 9.00 -3.32
CA GLY A 106 -15.20 8.28 -4.45
C GLY A 106 -14.49 8.58 -5.78
N ARG A 107 -15.24 9.05 -6.79
CA ARG A 107 -14.72 9.43 -8.11
C ARG A 107 -13.72 10.59 -8.10
N ARG A 108 -13.68 11.41 -7.04
CA ARG A 108 -12.80 12.58 -6.97
C ARG A 108 -11.36 12.21 -6.65
N ILE A 109 -11.14 11.08 -5.96
CA ILE A 109 -9.80 10.53 -5.72
C ILE A 109 -9.11 10.12 -7.03
N TRP A 110 -9.90 9.70 -8.01
CA TRP A 110 -9.43 9.29 -9.33
C TRP A 110 -9.29 10.46 -10.30
N TRP A 111 -9.57 11.70 -9.86
CA TRP A 111 -9.46 12.86 -10.72
C TRP A 111 -8.00 13.26 -10.89
N MET A 112 -7.35 12.74 -11.93
CA MET A 112 -6.02 13.18 -12.34
C MET A 112 -6.14 14.50 -13.14
N PRO A 113 -5.47 15.59 -12.72
CA PRO A 113 -5.39 16.80 -13.52
C PRO A 113 -4.66 16.51 -14.84
N ARG A 114 -5.19 17.05 -15.95
CA ARG A 114 -4.76 16.79 -17.34
C ARG A 114 -3.27 17.07 -17.65
N TRP A 115 -2.56 17.82 -16.81
CA TRP A 115 -1.10 17.94 -16.95
C TRP A 115 -0.42 16.62 -16.59
N MET A 116 -0.90 15.94 -15.56
CA MET A 116 -0.30 14.71 -15.03
C MET A 116 -0.51 13.52 -15.98
N GLU A 117 -1.60 13.51 -16.75
CA GLU A 117 -1.79 12.57 -17.88
C GLU A 117 -0.73 12.74 -18.98
N LYS A 118 -0.18 13.95 -19.18
CA LYS A 118 0.87 14.18 -20.19
C LYS A 118 2.27 13.76 -19.70
N VAL A 119 2.48 13.71 -18.38
CA VAL A 119 3.79 13.41 -17.78
C VAL A 119 3.89 11.95 -17.36
N VAL A 120 2.76 11.32 -16.98
CA VAL A 120 2.71 9.89 -16.64
C VAL A 120 2.57 9.11 -17.95
N PRO A 121 3.64 8.43 -18.44
CA PRO A 121 3.52 7.54 -19.58
C PRO A 121 2.55 6.42 -19.19
N SER A 122 1.67 6.02 -20.10
CA SER A 122 0.84 4.83 -19.93
C SER A 122 1.75 3.63 -19.73
N LEU A 123 1.90 3.20 -18.48
CA LEU A 123 2.47 1.90 -18.13
C LEU A 123 1.45 0.86 -18.59
N ASP A 124 1.50 0.52 -19.88
CA ASP A 124 0.96 -0.72 -20.44
C ASP A 124 1.73 -1.86 -19.76
N VAL A 125 1.27 -2.25 -18.57
CA VAL A 125 1.76 -3.43 -17.84
C VAL A 125 1.25 -4.70 -18.53
N GLU A 126 0.14 -4.61 -19.25
CA GLU A 126 -0.37 -5.66 -20.11
C GLU A 126 0.10 -5.39 -21.54
N GLY A 127 1.00 -6.24 -22.05
CA GLY A 127 1.54 -6.19 -23.41
C GLY A 127 0.52 -6.46 -24.53
N GLU A 128 -0.72 -6.01 -24.38
CA GLU A 128 -1.78 -6.09 -25.39
C GLU A 128 -1.40 -5.32 -26.66
N ALA A 129 -0.65 -4.22 -26.53
CA ALA A 129 -0.13 -3.46 -27.68
C ALA A 129 0.89 -4.26 -28.52
N LEU A 130 1.58 -5.25 -27.93
CA LEU A 130 2.48 -6.14 -28.66
C LEU A 130 1.69 -7.29 -29.32
N ALA A 131 0.66 -7.82 -28.65
CA ALA A 131 -0.20 -8.88 -29.18
C ALA A 131 -1.01 -8.40 -30.41
N GLN A 132 -1.47 -7.15 -30.43
CA GLN A 132 -2.15 -6.56 -31.59
C GLN A 132 -1.20 -6.25 -32.77
N ARG A 133 0.13 -6.21 -32.57
CA ARG A 133 1.12 -6.04 -33.65
C ARG A 133 1.58 -7.34 -34.29
N LEU A 134 1.10 -8.50 -33.83
CA LEU A 134 1.45 -9.83 -34.36
C LEU A 134 0.37 -10.53 -35.23
N PRO A 135 -0.49 -9.85 -36.05
CA PRO A 135 -1.35 -10.56 -37.00
C PRO A 135 -0.68 -10.86 -38.36
N ALA A 136 0.66 -10.85 -38.48
CA ALA A 136 1.33 -10.92 -39.79
C ALA A 136 2.44 -11.97 -39.96
N MET A 137 2.54 -12.98 -39.09
CA MET A 137 3.42 -14.13 -39.36
C MET A 137 2.63 -15.44 -39.37
N ALA A 138 1.75 -15.55 -40.36
CA ALA A 138 1.25 -16.83 -40.83
C ALA A 138 2.44 -17.62 -41.44
N PRO A 139 2.75 -18.85 -40.98
CA PRO A 139 3.60 -19.73 -41.76
C PRO A 139 2.81 -20.18 -42.99
N THR A 140 3.17 -19.65 -44.16
CA THR A 140 2.88 -20.31 -45.43
C THR A 140 3.70 -21.59 -45.48
N SER A 141 3.12 -22.71 -45.07
CA SER A 141 3.65 -24.04 -45.36
C SER A 141 3.07 -24.53 -46.68
N SER A 142 3.84 -24.31 -47.75
CA SER A 142 3.91 -25.18 -48.93
C SER A 142 4.49 -26.54 -48.57
#